data_AF-A0AAD1YSC5-F1
#
_entry.id   AF-A0AAD1YSC5-F1
#
_cell.length_a   1.000
_cell.length_b   1.000
_cell.length_c   1.000
_cell.angle_alpha   90.00
_cell.angle_beta   90.00
_cell.angle_gamma   90.00
#
_symmetry.space_group_name_H-M   'P 1'
#
loop_
_entity.id
_entity.type
_entity.pdbx_description
1 polymer ?
#
loop_
_entity_poly.entity_id
_entity_poly.type
_entity_poly.pdbx_seq_one_letter_code
_entity_poly.pdbx_strand_id
1 'polypeptide(L)'
;MLKNIGELIGIFNVEDYIPWLKWINTVNGLNTRVEKSAKVLDDFLSDVVEEHRNRKQGKTQHNGSNNEAGGPDLVDILLEVQRENKAGFPIGTDTIKAVIFDMFAAGTDTTSTVLEWAMAELLKHPKTMEKLQNELEPEC
;
A
#
# COMPACT_ATOMS: atom_id res chain seq x y z
N MET A 1 -3.15 -1.37 11.12
CA MET A 1 -3.43 -2.24 9.95
C MET A 1 -2.13 -2.66 9.29
N LEU A 2 -1.37 -1.74 8.66
CA LEU A 2 -0.10 -2.04 7.97
C LEU A 2 0.92 -2.82 8.82
N LYS A 3 1.19 -2.40 10.06
CA LYS A 3 2.11 -3.10 10.95
C LYS A 3 1.75 -4.59 11.14
N ASN A 4 0.48 -4.89 11.39
CA ASN A 4 0.02 -6.28 11.55
C ASN A 4 0.17 -7.07 10.25
N ILE A 5 -0.06 -6.45 9.10
CA ILE A 5 0.11 -7.10 7.79
C ILE A 5 1.58 -7.36 7.51
N GLY A 6 2.46 -6.38 7.74
CA GLY A 6 3.91 -6.54 7.61
C GLY A 6 4.46 -7.63 8.54
N GLU A 7 4.00 -7.68 9.79
CA GLU A 7 4.33 -8.75 10.73
C GLU A 7 3.87 -10.13 10.21
N LEU A 8 2.70 -10.23 9.60
CA LEU A 8 2.18 -11.49 9.03
C LEU A 8 2.88 -11.89 7.74
N ILE A 9 3.32 -10.94 6.91
CA ILE A 9 4.13 -11.22 5.71
C ILE A 9 5.52 -11.72 6.11
N GLY A 10 6.11 -11.16 7.17
CA GLY A 10 7.44 -11.52 7.65
C GLY A 10 7.47 -12.71 8.62
N ILE A 11 6.33 -13.27 9.02
CA ILE A 11 6.29 -14.36 10.00
C ILE A 11 6.75 -15.67 9.38
N PHE A 12 7.42 -16.50 10.18
CA PHE A 12 7.71 -17.87 9.79
C PHE A 12 6.42 -18.67 9.59
N ASN A 13 6.17 -19.11 8.36
CA ASN A 13 5.04 -19.93 7.99
C ASN A 13 5.48 -21.39 7.76
N VAL A 14 5.05 -22.31 8.63
CA VAL A 14 5.46 -23.73 8.57
C VAL A 14 5.00 -24.41 7.28
N GLU A 15 3.82 -24.04 6.77
CA GLU A 15 3.25 -24.62 5.55
C GLU A 15 4.15 -24.42 4.33
N ASP A 16 4.85 -23.29 4.26
CA ASP A 16 5.70 -22.94 3.11
C ASP A 16 6.96 -23.82 3.01
N TYR A 17 7.41 -24.38 4.14
CA TYR A 17 8.59 -25.25 4.20
C TYR A 17 8.23 -26.73 4.30
N ILE A 18 7.14 -27.05 5.03
CA ILE A 18 6.69 -28.42 5.28
C ILE A 18 5.17 -28.49 5.04
N PRO A 19 4.74 -28.71 3.79
CA PRO A 19 3.34 -28.60 3.40
C PRO A 19 2.36 -29.50 4.19
N TRP A 20 2.80 -30.70 4.60
CA TRP A 20 1.95 -31.60 5.39
C TRP A 20 1.72 -31.15 6.84
N LEU A 21 2.45 -30.12 7.32
CA LEU A 21 2.28 -29.51 8.64
C LEU A 21 1.39 -28.26 8.62
N LYS A 22 0.64 -28.01 7.53
CA LYS A 22 -0.33 -26.91 7.41
C LYS A 22 -1.27 -26.77 8.62
N TRP A 23 -1.67 -27.89 9.24
CA TRP A 23 -2.57 -27.90 10.39
C TRP A 23 -2.02 -27.10 11.60
N ILE A 24 -0.70 -26.94 11.72
CA ILE A 24 -0.06 -26.16 12.78
C ILE A 24 -0.51 -24.68 12.69
N ASN A 25 -0.63 -24.14 11.49
CA ASN A 25 -1.10 -22.75 11.26
C ASN A 25 -2.55 -22.54 11.70
N THR A 26 -3.36 -23.61 11.68
CA THR A 26 -4.73 -23.57 12.19
C THR A 26 -4.74 -23.64 13.71
N VAL A 27 -3.90 -24.51 14.30
CA VAL A 27 -3.84 -24.69 15.76
C VAL A 27 -3.21 -23.49 16.48
N ASN A 28 -2.18 -22.88 15.90
CA ASN A 28 -1.51 -21.70 16.47
C ASN A 28 -2.26 -20.38 16.17
N GLY A 29 -3.37 -20.44 15.43
CA GLY A 29 -4.21 -19.28 15.09
C GLY A 29 -3.66 -18.35 14.02
N LEU A 30 -2.58 -18.72 13.31
CA LEU A 30 -2.00 -17.92 12.23
C LEU A 30 -3.01 -17.70 11.10
N ASN A 31 -3.72 -18.75 10.66
CA ASN A 31 -4.73 -18.63 9.60
C ASN A 31 -5.82 -17.61 9.95
N THR A 32 -6.34 -17.65 11.17
CA THR A 32 -7.35 -16.70 11.65
C THR A 32 -6.82 -15.27 11.69
N ARG A 33 -5.55 -15.06 12.04
CA ARG A 33 -4.92 -13.73 12.02
C ARG A 33 -4.75 -13.19 10.61
N VAL A 34 -4.36 -14.04 9.66
CA VAL A 34 -4.26 -13.71 8.24
C VAL A 34 -5.63 -13.35 7.69
N GLU A 35 -6.65 -14.20 7.88
CA GLU A 35 -8.02 -13.94 7.42
C GLU A 35 -8.59 -12.63 7.98
N LYS A 36 -8.40 -12.38 9.28
CA LYS A 36 -8.87 -11.13 9.91
C LYS A 36 -8.17 -9.90 9.33
N SER A 37 -6.87 -9.99 9.07
CA SER A 37 -6.10 -8.87 8.52
C SER A 37 -6.43 -8.63 7.04
N ALA A 38 -6.59 -9.72 6.27
CA ALA A 38 -7.02 -9.68 4.89
C ALA A 38 -8.42 -9.05 4.75
N LYS A 39 -9.37 -9.43 5.62
CA LYS A 39 -10.71 -8.82 5.63
C LYS A 39 -10.67 -7.32 5.89
N VAL A 40 -9.95 -6.91 6.92
CA VAL A 40 -9.82 -5.47 7.27
C VAL A 40 -9.18 -4.68 6.12
N LEU A 41 -8.18 -5.26 5.44
CA LEU A 41 -7.58 -4.66 4.26
C LEU A 41 -8.56 -4.61 3.08
N ASP A 42 -9.30 -5.68 2.83
CA ASP A 42 -10.27 -5.78 1.74
C ASP A 42 -11.41 -4.77 1.89
N ASP A 43 -11.95 -4.63 3.10
CA ASP A 43 -12.97 -3.63 3.44
C ASP A 43 -12.45 -2.22 3.14
N PHE A 44 -11.25 -1.89 3.63
CA PHE A 44 -10.62 -0.58 3.39
C PHE A 44 -10.38 -0.29 1.89
N LEU A 45 -9.84 -1.24 1.14
CA LEU A 45 -9.58 -1.06 -0.29
C LEU A 45 -10.88 -0.99 -1.10
N SER A 46 -11.93 -1.67 -0.65
CA SER A 46 -13.26 -1.58 -1.25
C SER A 46 -13.84 -0.19 -1.07
N ASP A 47 -13.74 0.39 0.13
CA ASP A 47 -14.14 1.77 0.40
C ASP A 47 -13.40 2.78 -0.49
N VAL A 48 -12.07 2.64 -0.60
CA VAL A 48 -11.24 3.49 -1.48
C VAL A 48 -11.69 3.41 -2.94
N VAL A 49 -11.90 2.20 -3.45
CA VAL A 49 -12.34 2.00 -4.84
C VAL A 49 -13.74 2.57 -5.07
N GLU A 50 -14.66 2.38 -4.13
CA GLU A 50 -16.03 2.89 -4.21
C GLU A 50 -16.08 4.42 -4.19
N GLU A 51 -15.31 5.06 -3.31
CA GLU A 51 -15.18 6.51 -3.25
C GLU A 51 -14.74 7.11 -4.61
N HIS A 52 -13.72 6.50 -5.23
CA HIS A 52 -13.21 6.97 -6.52
C HIS A 52 -14.20 6.72 -7.67
N ARG A 53 -14.94 5.61 -7.63
CA ARG A 53 -16.03 5.35 -8.60
C ARG A 53 -17.13 6.41 -8.49
N ASN A 54 -17.55 6.74 -7.28
CA ASN A 54 -18.61 7.72 -7.02
C ASN A 54 -18.17 9.14 -7.39
N ARG A 55 -16.90 9.50 -7.14
CA ARG A 55 -16.30 10.77 -7.57
C ARG A 55 -16.37 10.99 -9.08
N LYS A 56 -16.09 9.95 -9.88
CA LYS A 56 -16.20 10.03 -11.35
C LYS A 56 -17.65 10.12 -11.83
N GLN A 57 -18.60 9.42 -11.20
CA GLN A 57 -20.01 9.46 -11.59
C GLN A 57 -20.64 10.85 -11.38
N GLY A 58 -20.34 11.52 -10.27
CA GLY A 58 -20.81 12.88 -9.98
C GLY A 58 -20.31 13.94 -10.98
N LYS A 59 -19.09 13.76 -11.51
CA LYS A 59 -18.51 14.67 -12.54
C LYS A 59 -19.19 14.56 -13.91
N THR A 60 -19.87 13.45 -14.21
CA THR A 60 -20.60 13.26 -15.48
C THR A 60 -22.01 13.87 -15.51
N GLN A 61 -22.59 14.23 -14.36
CA GLN A 61 -23.95 14.80 -14.29
C GLN A 61 -24.00 16.33 -14.20
N HIS A 62 -22.93 17.00 -13.79
CA HIS A 62 -22.86 18.46 -13.78
C HIS A 62 -21.78 18.97 -14.74
N ASN A 63 -22.22 19.45 -15.90
CA ASN A 63 -21.41 20.34 -16.73
C ASN A 63 -21.04 21.58 -15.90
N GLY A 64 -19.75 21.73 -15.61
CA GLY A 64 -19.17 22.99 -15.16
C GLY A 64 -18.94 23.09 -13.65
N SER A 65 -17.66 23.21 -13.29
CA SER A 65 -17.15 23.75 -12.04
C SER A 65 -17.29 22.86 -10.79
N ASN A 66 -16.18 22.25 -10.37
CA ASN A 66 -15.47 22.69 -9.16
C ASN A 66 -14.23 21.82 -8.89
N ASN A 67 -13.06 22.46 -9.02
CA ASN A 67 -11.93 22.42 -8.08
C ASN A 67 -11.84 21.22 -7.12
N GLU A 68 -11.22 20.14 -7.56
CA GLU A 68 -10.34 19.37 -6.68
C GLU A 68 -8.93 19.50 -7.26
N ALA A 69 -8.00 20.01 -6.46
CA ALA A 69 -6.70 20.56 -6.88
C ALA A 69 -5.65 19.52 -7.31
N GLY A 70 -6.08 18.36 -7.83
CA GLY A 70 -5.19 17.29 -8.27
C GLY A 70 -5.69 16.67 -9.56
N GLY A 71 -4.79 16.44 -10.51
CA GLY A 71 -5.07 15.61 -11.67
C GLY A 71 -5.46 14.17 -11.28
N PRO A 72 -5.78 13.31 -12.25
CA PRO A 72 -6.13 11.92 -11.97
C PRO A 72 -5.03 11.23 -11.16
N ASP A 73 -5.42 10.54 -10.09
CA ASP A 73 -4.51 9.73 -9.27
C ASP A 73 -4.42 8.28 -9.78
N LEU A 74 -3.60 7.46 -9.12
CA LEU A 74 -3.39 6.05 -9.47
C LEU A 74 -4.70 5.27 -9.54
N VAL A 75 -5.62 5.49 -8.59
CA VAL A 75 -6.89 4.75 -8.51
C VAL A 75 -7.79 5.16 -9.68
N ASP A 76 -7.84 6.45 -10.00
CA ASP A 76 -8.56 6.95 -11.17
C ASP A 76 -8.06 6.31 -12.47
N ILE A 77 -6.74 6.18 -12.61
CA ILE A 77 -6.09 5.60 -13.79
C ILE A 77 -6.43 4.11 -13.89
N LEU A 78 -6.32 3.35 -12.79
CA LEU A 78 -6.63 1.92 -12.77
C LEU A 78 -8.10 1.66 -13.12
N LEU A 79 -9.02 2.48 -12.60
CA LEU A 79 -10.44 2.41 -12.94
C LEU A 79 -10.71 2.75 -14.41
N GLU A 80 -9.97 3.69 -15.00
CA GLU A 80 -10.06 4.01 -16.42
C GLU A 80 -9.56 2.84 -17.29
N VAL A 81 -8.42 2.25 -16.92
CA VAL A 81 -7.85 1.07 -17.61
C VAL A 81 -8.84 -0.09 -17.59
N GLN A 82 -9.50 -0.35 -16.45
CA GLN A 82 -10.55 -1.35 -16.33
C GLN A 82 -11.75 -1.04 -17.24
N ARG A 83 -12.27 0.20 -17.21
CA ARG A 83 -13.45 0.61 -17.99
C ARG A 83 -13.21 0.53 -19.50
N GLU A 84 -12.03 0.95 -19.95
CA GLU A 84 -11.68 1.04 -21.37
C GLU A 84 -11.02 -0.24 -21.89
N ASN A 85 -10.91 -1.26 -21.04
CA ASN A 85 -10.27 -2.54 -21.35
C ASN A 85 -8.88 -2.36 -21.99
N LYS A 86 -8.14 -1.34 -21.54
CA LYS A 86 -6.84 -0.95 -22.11
C LYS A 86 -5.73 -1.98 -21.87
N ALA A 87 -5.92 -2.88 -20.90
CA ALA A 87 -4.96 -3.91 -20.56
C ALA A 87 -4.95 -5.10 -21.54
N GLY A 88 -5.94 -5.21 -22.44
CA GLY A 88 -6.06 -6.34 -23.36
C GLY A 88 -6.61 -7.62 -22.73
N PHE A 89 -6.96 -7.59 -21.43
CA PHE A 89 -7.64 -8.65 -20.70
C PHE A 89 -8.53 -8.04 -19.60
N PRO A 90 -9.58 -8.75 -19.16
CA PRO A 90 -10.49 -8.23 -18.13
C PRO A 90 -9.76 -8.06 -16.79
N ILE A 91 -9.67 -6.83 -16.30
CA ILE A 91 -9.17 -6.51 -14.96
C ILE A 91 -10.34 -6.52 -13.98
N GLY A 92 -10.27 -7.39 -12.97
CA GLY A 92 -11.25 -7.45 -11.88
C GLY A 92 -11.00 -6.39 -10.81
N THR A 93 -12.04 -6.10 -10.00
CA THR A 93 -11.91 -5.18 -8.86
C THR A 93 -10.86 -5.66 -7.86
N ASP A 94 -10.74 -6.97 -7.63
CA ASP A 94 -9.73 -7.53 -6.72
C ASP A 94 -8.30 -7.31 -7.23
N THR A 95 -8.09 -7.34 -8.55
CA THR A 95 -6.80 -6.98 -9.17
C THR A 95 -6.47 -5.52 -8.94
N ILE A 96 -7.45 -4.61 -9.06
CA ILE A 96 -7.26 -3.18 -8.76
C ILE A 96 -6.87 -2.99 -7.29
N LYS A 97 -7.62 -3.61 -6.36
CA LYS A 97 -7.32 -3.57 -4.93
C LYS A 97 -5.90 -4.08 -4.64
N ALA A 98 -5.50 -5.20 -5.27
CA ALA A 98 -4.17 -5.76 -5.11
C ALA A 98 -3.06 -4.80 -5.58
N VAL A 99 -3.22 -4.15 -6.73
CA VAL A 99 -2.23 -3.18 -7.24
C VAL A 99 -2.13 -1.95 -6.35
N ILE A 100 -3.26 -1.44 -5.85
CA ILE A 100 -3.28 -0.31 -4.91
C ILE A 100 -2.53 -0.69 -3.63
N PHE A 101 -2.80 -1.88 -3.09
CA PHE A 101 -2.14 -2.36 -1.89
C PHE A 101 -0.63 -2.56 -2.08
N ASP A 102 -0.22 -3.19 -3.19
CA ASP A 102 1.19 -3.44 -3.50
C ASP A 102 1.99 -2.13 -3.54
N MET A 103 1.49 -1.13 -4.28
CA MET A 103 2.12 0.20 -4.37
C MET A 103 2.22 0.89 -3.01
N PHE A 104 1.15 0.83 -2.21
CA PHE A 104 1.11 1.47 -0.90
C PHE A 104 2.04 0.79 0.12
N ALA A 105 2.03 -0.55 0.15
CA ALA A 105 2.86 -1.34 1.05
C ALA A 105 4.35 -1.19 0.70
N ALA A 106 4.72 -1.39 -0.57
CA ALA A 106 6.09 -1.26 -1.04
C ALA A 106 6.63 0.16 -0.84
N GLY A 107 5.84 1.18 -1.16
CA GLY A 107 6.24 2.58 -0.99
C GLY A 107 6.42 2.99 0.48
N THR A 108 5.64 2.42 1.41
CA THR A 108 5.71 2.79 2.82
C THR A 108 6.83 2.05 3.56
N ASP A 109 6.84 0.72 3.51
CA ASP A 109 7.72 -0.11 4.35
C ASP A 109 9.20 0.05 3.98
N THR A 110 9.49 0.10 2.68
CA THR A 110 10.88 0.25 2.21
C THR A 110 11.44 1.62 2.51
N THR A 111 10.66 2.69 2.29
CA THR A 111 11.13 4.07 2.51
C THR A 111 11.28 4.38 3.99
N SER A 112 10.35 3.91 4.85
CA SER A 112 10.50 4.06 6.31
C SER A 112 11.73 3.31 6.81
N THR A 113 11.95 2.08 6.35
CA THR A 113 13.13 1.29 6.71
C THR A 113 14.42 2.00 6.31
N VAL A 114 14.50 2.52 5.09
CA VAL A 114 15.68 3.27 4.62
C VAL A 114 15.91 4.52 5.48
N LEU A 115 14.86 5.27 5.81
CA LEU A 115 14.99 6.47 6.65
C LEU A 115 15.44 6.12 8.07
N GLU A 116 14.91 5.04 8.66
CA GLU A 116 15.34 4.55 9.97
C GLU A 116 16.84 4.21 9.98
N TRP A 117 17.31 3.47 8.98
CA TRP A 117 18.73 3.14 8.84
C TRP A 117 19.60 4.36 8.56
N ALA A 118 19.14 5.27 7.69
CA ALA A 118 19.86 6.51 7.40
C ALA A 118 20.06 7.33 8.69
N MET A 119 19.01 7.52 9.48
CA MET A 119 19.09 8.23 10.75
C MET A 119 19.96 7.50 11.77
N ALA A 120 19.85 6.18 11.89
CA ALA A 120 20.71 5.39 12.77
C ALA A 120 22.20 5.53 12.41
N GLU A 121 22.53 5.51 11.12
CA GLU A 121 23.90 5.63 10.64
C GLU A 121 24.45 7.05 10.79
N LEU A 122 23.62 8.08 10.58
CA LEU A 122 23.98 9.48 10.83
C LEU A 122 24.26 9.74 12.31
N LEU A 123 23.44 9.23 13.22
CA LEU A 123 23.65 9.35 14.67
C LEU A 123 24.95 8.68 15.12
N LYS A 124 25.36 7.61 14.44
CA LYS A 124 26.63 6.91 14.70
C LYS A 124 27.85 7.63 14.13
N HIS A 125 27.68 8.53 13.16
CA HIS A 125 28.75 9.27 12.48
C HIS A 125 28.56 10.79 12.57
N PRO A 126 28.91 11.41 13.72
CA PRO A 126 28.65 12.83 13.98
C PRO A 126 29.25 13.79 12.93
N LYS A 127 30.43 13.49 12.39
CA LYS A 127 31.07 14.31 11.34
C LYS A 127 30.26 14.33 10.04
N THR A 128 29.65 13.20 9.69
CA THR A 128 28.79 13.10 8.49
C THR A 128 27.46 13.82 8.73
N MET A 129 26.91 13.71 9.94
CA MET A 129 25.70 14.44 10.35
C MET A 129 25.91 15.96 10.31
N GLU A 130 27.03 16.46 10.83
CA GLU A 130 27.39 17.89 10.77
C GLU A 130 27.50 18.38 9.32
N LYS A 131 28.12 17.59 8.43
CA LYS A 131 28.18 17.92 7.00
C LYS A 131 26.79 18.01 6.37
N LEU A 132 25.90 17.05 6.65
CA LEU A 132 24.52 17.04 6.14
C LEU A 132 23.75 18.27 6.64
N GLN A 133 23.87 18.63 7.93
CA GLN A 133 23.21 19.81 8.49
C GLN A 133 23.69 21.11 7.83
N ASN A 134 25.00 21.25 7.64
CA ASN A 134 25.59 22.41 6.94
C ASN A 134 25.16 22.48 5.46
N GLU A 135 24.89 21.35 4.81
CA GLU A 135 24.35 21.32 3.43
C GLU A 135 22.90 21.80 3.36
N LEU A 136 22.10 21.58 4.41
CA LEU A 136 20.68 21.99 4.49
C LEU A 136 20.50 23.45 4.95
N GLU A 137 21.46 24.01 5.70
CA GLU A 137 21.45 25.41 6.16
C GLU A 137 21.24 26.47 5.05
N PRO A 138 21.87 26.38 3.86
CA PRO A 138 21.65 27.37 2.79
C PRO A 138 20.30 27.23 2.07
N GLU A 139 19.52 26.18 2.33
CA GLU A 139 18.24 25.89 1.67
C GLU A 139 17.00 26.25 2.54
N CYS A 140 17.21 26.83 3.73
CA CYS A 140 16.18 27.41 4.61
C CYS A 140 16.37 28.93 4.77
#